data_AF-A0AAU4RRX0-F1
#
_entry.id   AF-A0AAU4RRX0-F1
#
_cell.length_a   1.000
_cell.length_b   1.000
_cell.length_c   1.000
_cell.angle_alpha   90.00
_cell.angle_beta   90.00
_cell.angle_gamma   90.00
#
_symmetry.space_group_name_H-M   'P 1'
#
loop_
_entity.id
_entity.type
_entity.pdbx_description
1 polymer ?
#
loop_
_entity_poly.entity_id
_entity_poly.type
_entity_poly.pdbx_seq_one_letter_code
_entity_poly.pdbx_strand_id
1 'polypeptide(L)'
;MDRQQYVRQCSDLFAVGGYAAVRATAERGLEELGPDPTLLRWLGQAHAAEDEDDHDREAEDAYRKGLALAPDDLGLLVCCLELCLRADAFDYPARARRAVGLRKRIEELAPPGSAERERVDSATGWAGRGYWDELQTGVLQGQAQQAALADQSVQVTDALRRAARGESGEDAGEDLRAAELAAAVELLQGPRNAPLRFLLAHRVGAYVLTFVLSLGLNKALVLSGALDFSLWGWLFWVPVLAAEAKLRQARRLGQERVVARIQARHDDLDTAT
;
A
#
# COMPACT_ATOMS: atom_id res chain seq x y z
N MET A 1 10.37 -21.29 17.49
CA MET A 1 9.58 -21.48 16.26
C MET A 1 10.38 -22.23 15.21
N ASP A 2 9.72 -22.96 14.32
CA ASP A 2 10.38 -23.50 13.12
C ASP A 2 10.34 -22.51 11.94
N ARG A 3 11.06 -22.82 10.87
CA ARG A 3 11.10 -21.98 9.66
C ARG A 3 9.72 -21.75 9.06
N GLN A 4 8.83 -22.74 9.07
CA GLN A 4 7.52 -22.63 8.44
C GLN A 4 6.60 -21.69 9.21
N GLN A 5 6.69 -21.68 10.54
CA GLN A 5 5.97 -20.75 11.39
C GLN A 5 6.38 -19.29 11.10
N TYR A 6 7.69 -19.01 11.04
CA TYR A 6 8.19 -17.68 10.66
C TYR A 6 7.71 -17.22 9.28
N VAL A 7 7.79 -18.11 8.28
CA VAL A 7 7.33 -17.82 6.92
C VAL A 7 5.82 -17.55 6.88
N ARG A 8 5.02 -18.31 7.64
CA ARG A 8 3.58 -18.11 7.72
C ARG A 8 3.24 -16.78 8.39
N GLN A 9 3.89 -16.46 9.51
CA GLN A 9 3.71 -15.19 10.20
C GLN A 9 4.09 -14.00 9.31
N CYS A 10 5.23 -14.07 8.60
CA CYS A 10 5.61 -13.05 7.62
C CYS A 10 4.55 -12.88 6.53
N SER A 11 4.02 -13.98 5.98
CA SER A 11 2.99 -13.94 4.95
C SER A 11 1.70 -13.28 5.44
N ASP A 12 1.22 -13.66 6.64
CA ASP A 12 0.00 -13.11 7.23
C ASP A 12 0.13 -11.61 7.50
N LEU A 13 1.26 -11.20 8.07
CA LEU A 13 1.57 -9.79 8.35
C LEU A 13 1.72 -8.98 7.05
N PHE A 14 2.37 -9.53 6.04
CA PHE A 14 2.56 -8.86 4.75
C PHE A 14 1.22 -8.64 4.04
N ALA A 15 0.30 -9.59 4.10
CA ALA A 15 -1.03 -9.49 3.48
C ALA A 15 -1.86 -8.32 4.02
N VAL A 16 -1.61 -7.88 5.26
CA VAL A 16 -2.29 -6.75 5.89
C VAL A 16 -1.45 -5.47 5.93
N GLY A 17 -0.32 -5.44 5.22
CA GLY A 17 0.57 -4.27 5.16
C GLY A 17 1.44 -4.07 6.41
N GLY A 18 1.56 -5.06 7.29
CA GLY A 18 2.36 -5.00 8.51
C GLY A 18 3.87 -5.07 8.25
N TYR A 19 4.42 -4.29 7.33
CA TYR A 19 5.80 -4.44 6.83
C TYR A 19 6.86 -4.33 7.92
N ALA A 20 6.73 -3.38 8.86
CA ALA A 20 7.61 -3.29 10.02
C ALA A 20 7.58 -4.58 10.88
N ALA A 21 6.41 -5.17 11.07
CA ALA A 21 6.27 -6.44 11.79
C ALA A 21 6.87 -7.61 10.99
N VAL A 22 6.71 -7.64 9.65
CA VAL A 22 7.38 -8.62 8.79
C VAL A 22 8.89 -8.55 8.93
N ARG A 23 9.49 -7.34 8.94
CA ARG A 23 10.93 -7.16 9.14
C ARG A 23 11.36 -7.75 10.48
N ALA A 24 10.71 -7.34 11.58
CA ALA A 24 11.02 -7.84 12.92
C ALA A 24 10.90 -9.37 13.02
N THR A 25 9.83 -9.95 12.44
CA THR A 25 9.62 -11.40 12.41
C THR A 25 10.70 -12.11 11.58
N ALA A 26 11.04 -11.59 10.40
CA ALA A 26 12.07 -12.18 9.53
C ALA A 26 13.47 -12.08 10.16
N GLU A 27 13.81 -10.95 10.77
CA GLU A 27 15.06 -10.74 11.49
C GLU A 27 15.18 -11.71 12.67
N ARG A 28 14.15 -11.83 13.51
CA ARG A 28 14.11 -12.80 14.61
C ARG A 28 14.33 -14.23 14.10
N GLY A 29 13.66 -14.61 13.01
CA GLY A 29 13.86 -15.92 12.39
C GLY A 29 15.28 -16.13 11.87
N LEU A 30 15.92 -15.10 11.31
CA LEU A 30 17.32 -15.17 10.85
C LEU A 30 18.32 -15.26 12.02
N GLU A 31 18.02 -14.61 13.14
CA GLU A 31 18.84 -14.70 14.37
C GLU A 31 18.75 -16.09 15.01
N GLU A 32 17.56 -16.68 15.07
CA GLU A 32 17.33 -17.97 15.72
C GLU A 32 17.73 -19.17 14.85
N LEU A 33 17.40 -19.14 13.56
CA LEU A 33 17.59 -20.27 12.64
C LEU A 33 18.85 -20.14 11.78
N GLY A 34 19.49 -18.97 11.81
CA GLY A 34 20.59 -18.62 10.93
C GLY A 34 20.14 -18.16 9.54
N PRO A 35 21.08 -17.94 8.61
CA PRO A 35 20.78 -17.41 7.28
C PRO A 35 19.85 -18.34 6.47
N ASP A 36 18.66 -17.84 6.11
CA ASP A 36 17.67 -18.55 5.31
C ASP A 36 17.22 -17.71 4.10
N PRO A 37 17.24 -18.25 2.87
CA PRO A 37 16.89 -17.49 1.66
C PRO A 37 15.42 -17.04 1.64
N THR A 38 14.49 -17.80 2.25
CA THR A 38 13.08 -17.43 2.27
C THR A 38 12.81 -16.30 3.25
N LEU A 39 13.44 -16.32 4.44
CA LEU A 39 13.36 -15.22 5.40
C LEU A 39 14.02 -13.95 4.85
N LEU A 40 15.16 -14.06 4.16
CA LEU A 40 15.80 -12.93 3.47
C LEU A 40 14.93 -12.35 2.35
N ARG A 41 14.16 -13.20 1.64
CA ARG A 41 13.18 -12.72 0.67
C ARG A 41 12.07 -11.91 1.33
N TRP A 42 11.50 -12.40 2.44
CA TRP A 42 10.46 -11.68 3.19
C TRP A 42 10.97 -10.35 3.75
N LEU A 43 12.17 -10.33 4.32
CA LEU A 43 12.82 -9.12 4.80
C LEU A 43 12.95 -8.09 3.67
N GLY A 44 13.49 -8.51 2.52
CA GLY A 44 13.65 -7.62 1.37
C GLY A 44 12.32 -7.13 0.81
N GLN A 45 11.29 -7.99 0.73
CA GLN A 45 9.94 -7.60 0.30
C GLN A 45 9.31 -6.57 1.24
N ALA A 46 9.50 -6.71 2.55
CA ALA A 46 8.97 -5.76 3.53
C ALA A 46 9.62 -4.38 3.39
N HIS A 47 10.95 -4.32 3.21
CA HIS A 47 11.63 -3.06 2.90
C HIS A 47 11.15 -2.46 1.57
N ALA A 48 11.13 -3.26 0.50
CA ALA A 48 10.74 -2.80 -0.82
C ALA A 48 9.27 -2.36 -0.94
N ALA A 49 8.41 -2.67 0.05
CA ALA A 49 7.01 -2.29 0.08
C ALA A 49 6.74 -0.91 0.72
N GLU A 50 7.67 -0.38 1.53
CA GLU A 50 7.53 0.95 2.13
C GLU A 50 7.95 2.09 1.19
N ASP A 51 8.64 1.77 0.09
CA ASP A 51 8.92 2.70 -1.04
C ASP A 51 9.63 4.01 -0.59
N GLU A 52 10.51 3.89 0.41
CA GLU A 52 11.42 4.96 0.87
C GLU A 52 12.87 4.61 0.45
N ASP A 53 13.65 5.59 -0.02
CA ASP A 53 14.99 5.37 -0.60
C ASP A 53 15.97 4.59 0.30
N ASP A 54 15.88 4.75 1.62
CA ASP A 54 16.73 4.03 2.57
C ASP A 54 16.33 2.54 2.65
N HIS A 55 15.04 2.22 2.57
CA HIS A 55 14.54 0.85 2.53
C HIS A 55 14.90 0.13 1.22
N ASP A 56 15.05 0.87 0.13
CA ASP A 56 15.47 0.33 -1.15
C ASP A 56 16.87 -0.31 -1.11
N ARG A 57 17.79 0.27 -0.32
CA ARG A 57 19.12 -0.31 -0.10
C ARG A 57 19.06 -1.55 0.78
N GLU A 58 18.29 -1.50 1.85
CA GLU A 58 18.10 -2.63 2.77
C GLU A 58 17.46 -3.83 2.05
N ALA A 59 16.50 -3.58 1.16
CA ALA A 59 15.91 -4.59 0.30
C ALA A 59 16.95 -5.24 -0.63
N GLU A 60 17.76 -4.43 -1.32
CA GLU A 60 18.83 -4.93 -2.20
C GLU A 60 19.82 -5.80 -1.42
N ASP A 61 20.23 -5.38 -0.23
CA ASP A 61 21.15 -6.15 0.61
C ASP A 61 20.55 -7.49 1.08
N ALA A 62 19.28 -7.50 1.49
CA ALA A 62 18.58 -8.72 1.85
C ALA A 62 18.49 -9.70 0.67
N TYR A 63 18.10 -9.22 -0.51
CA TYR A 63 18.02 -10.06 -1.72
C TYR A 63 19.39 -10.58 -2.14
N ARG A 64 20.45 -9.78 -2.05
CA ARG A 64 21.82 -10.23 -2.38
C ARG A 64 22.32 -11.29 -1.42
N LYS A 65 22.07 -11.14 -0.13
CA LYS A 65 22.38 -12.18 0.87
C LYS A 65 21.60 -13.46 0.56
N GLY A 66 20.31 -13.34 0.23
CA GLY A 66 19.46 -14.48 -0.14
C GLY A 66 19.98 -15.22 -1.39
N LEU A 67 20.28 -14.48 -2.45
CA LEU A 67 20.81 -15.03 -3.71
C LEU A 67 22.22 -15.62 -3.55
N ALA A 68 23.02 -15.15 -2.58
CA ALA A 68 24.30 -15.78 -2.27
C ALA A 68 24.13 -17.18 -1.66
N LEU A 69 23.02 -17.43 -0.94
CA LEU A 69 22.68 -18.73 -0.37
C LEU A 69 21.96 -19.63 -1.39
N ALA A 70 21.04 -19.06 -2.17
CA ALA A 70 20.24 -19.76 -3.17
C ALA A 70 20.22 -18.97 -4.50
N PRO A 71 21.25 -19.14 -5.36
CA PRO A 71 21.39 -18.35 -6.59
C PRO A 71 20.26 -18.53 -7.60
N ASP A 72 19.61 -19.69 -7.56
CA ASP A 72 18.55 -20.08 -8.49
C ASP A 72 17.15 -20.04 -7.84
N ASP A 73 17.01 -19.43 -6.66
CA ASP A 73 15.69 -19.19 -6.06
C ASP A 73 14.92 -18.17 -6.91
N LEU A 74 13.93 -18.67 -7.65
CA LEU A 74 13.10 -17.87 -8.55
C LEU A 74 12.38 -16.73 -7.82
N GLY A 75 11.96 -16.94 -6.58
CA GLY A 75 11.30 -15.92 -5.78
C GLY A 75 12.19 -14.72 -5.49
N LEU A 76 13.43 -14.97 -5.06
CA LEU A 76 14.44 -13.95 -4.83
C LEU A 76 14.84 -13.24 -6.11
N LEU A 77 15.03 -13.98 -7.21
CA LEU A 77 15.37 -13.41 -8.51
C LEU A 77 14.27 -12.43 -9.00
N VAL A 78 13.00 -12.83 -8.90
CA VAL A 78 11.86 -11.99 -9.29
C VAL A 78 11.76 -10.75 -8.39
N CYS A 79 11.88 -10.90 -7.06
CA CYS A 79 11.81 -9.74 -6.15
C CYS A 79 12.96 -8.74 -6.41
N CYS A 80 14.17 -9.25 -6.64
CA CYS A 80 15.33 -8.43 -6.98
C CYS A 80 15.14 -7.72 -8.33
N LEU A 81 14.55 -8.39 -9.32
CA LEU A 81 14.21 -7.79 -10.61
C LEU A 81 13.18 -6.66 -10.44
N GLU A 82 12.09 -6.90 -9.70
CA GLU A 82 11.03 -5.91 -9.44
C GLU A 82 11.60 -4.65 -8.77
N LEU A 83 12.52 -4.80 -7.81
CA LEU A 83 13.25 -3.67 -7.21
C LEU A 83 14.12 -2.94 -8.24
N CYS A 84 14.87 -3.67 -9.05
CA CYS A 84 15.74 -3.07 -10.07
C CYS A 84 14.97 -2.31 -11.15
N LEU A 85 13.73 -2.72 -11.47
CA LEU A 85 12.88 -2.08 -12.47
C LEU A 85 12.18 -0.82 -11.95
N ARG A 86 11.97 -0.71 -10.63
CA ARG A 86 11.42 0.51 -10.00
C ARG A 86 12.41 1.66 -9.95
N ALA A 87 13.70 1.35 -9.83
CA ALA A 87 14.73 2.37 -9.77
C ALA A 87 14.88 3.09 -11.13
N ASP A 88 14.97 4.42 -11.12
CA ASP A 88 15.28 5.19 -12.32
C ASP A 88 16.66 4.78 -12.85
N ALA A 89 16.74 4.44 -14.13
CA ALA A 89 17.98 4.07 -14.79
C ALA A 89 18.99 5.23 -14.86
N PHE A 90 18.52 6.47 -14.79
CA PHE A 90 19.38 7.65 -14.73
C PHE A 90 20.12 7.74 -13.40
N ASP A 91 19.39 7.61 -12.28
CA ASP A 91 19.96 7.70 -10.93
C ASP A 91 20.66 6.40 -10.50
N TYR A 92 20.18 5.25 -10.98
CA TYR A 92 20.68 3.91 -10.58
C TYR A 92 21.03 3.02 -11.78
N PRO A 93 22.01 3.41 -12.63
CA PRO A 93 22.36 2.67 -13.85
C PRO A 93 22.87 1.23 -13.58
N ALA A 94 23.40 0.97 -12.38
CA ALA A 94 23.83 -0.36 -11.98
C ALA A 94 22.65 -1.33 -11.79
N ARG A 95 21.53 -0.85 -11.22
CA ARG A 95 20.30 -1.64 -11.03
C ARG A 95 19.67 -1.98 -12.39
N ALA A 96 19.58 -1.00 -13.29
CA ALA A 96 19.10 -1.21 -14.66
C ALA A 96 19.90 -2.28 -15.43
N ARG A 97 21.24 -2.28 -15.33
CA ARG A 97 22.07 -3.34 -15.94
C ARG A 97 21.81 -4.71 -15.32
N ARG A 98 21.63 -4.77 -14.00
CA ARG A 98 21.37 -6.01 -13.26
C ARG A 98 20.02 -6.62 -13.65
N ALA A 99 19.00 -5.80 -13.86
CA ALA A 99 17.67 -6.23 -14.30
C ALA A 99 17.72 -7.09 -15.58
N VAL A 100 18.56 -6.73 -16.55
CA VAL A 100 18.75 -7.51 -17.78
C VAL A 100 19.26 -8.92 -17.49
N GLY A 101 20.26 -9.03 -16.62
CA GLY A 101 20.83 -10.32 -16.21
C GLY A 101 19.85 -11.17 -15.41
N LEU A 102 19.14 -10.57 -14.46
CA LEU A 102 18.11 -11.23 -13.66
C LEU A 102 16.97 -11.76 -14.53
N ARG A 103 16.48 -10.94 -15.48
CA ARG A 103 15.45 -11.37 -16.42
C ARG A 103 15.90 -12.60 -17.20
N LYS A 104 17.09 -12.56 -17.82
CA LYS A 104 17.63 -13.71 -18.56
C LYS A 104 17.73 -14.97 -17.67
N ARG A 105 18.17 -14.82 -16.42
CA ARG A 105 18.29 -15.95 -15.50
C ARG A 105 16.93 -16.54 -15.14
N ILE A 106 15.92 -15.70 -14.88
CA ILE A 106 14.53 -16.15 -14.67
C ILE A 106 14.01 -16.82 -15.94
N GLU A 107 14.37 -16.31 -17.11
CA GLU A 107 13.95 -16.90 -18.37
C GLU A 107 14.49 -18.33 -18.57
N GLU A 108 15.73 -18.57 -18.16
CA GLU A 108 16.38 -19.88 -18.22
C GLU A 108 15.80 -20.87 -17.20
N LEU A 109 15.41 -20.39 -16.01
CA LEU A 109 15.01 -21.23 -14.88
C LEU A 109 13.50 -21.48 -14.79
N ALA A 110 12.68 -20.48 -15.11
CA ALA A 110 11.23 -20.54 -14.93
C ALA A 110 10.54 -21.17 -16.17
N PRO A 111 9.74 -22.24 -15.99
CA PRO A 111 8.97 -22.84 -17.07
C PRO A 111 8.05 -21.81 -17.76
N PRO A 112 7.82 -21.93 -19.08
CA PRO A 112 6.84 -21.10 -19.77
C PRO A 112 5.45 -21.22 -19.13
N GLY A 113 4.81 -20.08 -18.85
CA GLY A 113 3.48 -20.02 -18.22
C GLY A 113 3.48 -20.16 -16.69
N SER A 114 4.64 -20.13 -16.03
CA SER A 114 4.69 -20.10 -14.56
C SER A 114 4.28 -18.72 -14.01
N ALA A 115 3.86 -18.67 -12.75
CA ALA A 115 3.50 -17.42 -12.07
C ALA A 115 4.67 -16.42 -12.00
N GLU A 116 5.90 -16.92 -11.91
CA GLU A 116 7.11 -16.11 -11.93
C GLU A 116 7.31 -15.44 -13.29
N ARG A 117 7.04 -16.16 -14.39
CA ARG A 117 7.08 -15.57 -15.75
C ARG A 117 6.01 -14.49 -15.91
N GLU A 118 4.80 -14.75 -15.45
CA GLU A 118 3.73 -13.76 -15.49
C GLU A 118 4.06 -12.50 -14.67
N ARG A 119 4.68 -12.66 -13.48
CA ARG A 119 5.20 -11.53 -12.69
C ARG A 119 6.27 -10.75 -13.44
N VAL A 120 7.24 -11.42 -14.08
CA VAL A 120 8.25 -10.74 -14.91
C VAL A 120 7.60 -9.98 -16.07
N ASP A 121 6.65 -10.60 -16.76
CA ASP A 121 5.96 -10.01 -17.91
C ASP A 121 5.11 -8.80 -17.48
N SER A 122 4.43 -8.88 -16.33
CA SER A 122 3.70 -7.73 -15.77
C SER A 122 4.62 -6.57 -15.37
N ALA A 123 5.77 -6.87 -14.74
CA ALA A 123 6.74 -5.87 -14.29
C ALA A 123 7.48 -5.22 -15.46
N THR A 124 7.77 -5.98 -16.53
CA THR A 124 8.48 -5.49 -17.72
C THR A 124 7.54 -5.00 -18.82
N GLY A 125 6.25 -5.33 -18.75
CA GLY A 125 5.25 -5.00 -19.76
C GLY A 125 5.04 -3.50 -19.94
N TRP A 126 5.50 -2.65 -19.00
CA TRP A 126 5.57 -1.21 -19.23
C TRP A 126 6.58 -0.83 -20.34
N ALA A 127 7.73 -1.49 -20.42
CA ALA A 127 8.79 -1.17 -21.37
C ALA A 127 8.52 -1.62 -22.83
N GLY A 128 7.47 -2.41 -23.05
CA GLY A 128 7.10 -2.95 -24.37
C GLY A 128 5.72 -2.52 -24.87
N ARG A 129 4.96 -1.74 -24.10
CA ARG A 129 3.61 -1.29 -24.47
C ARG A 129 3.70 -0.08 -25.38
N GLY A 130 2.90 -0.07 -26.45
CA GLY A 130 2.72 1.13 -27.24
C GLY A 130 2.03 2.20 -26.39
N TYR A 131 2.32 3.48 -26.65
CA TYR A 131 1.71 4.65 -26.00
C TYR A 131 0.18 4.53 -25.78
N TRP A 132 -0.53 3.91 -26.72
CA TRP A 132 -1.98 3.69 -26.67
C TRP A 132 -2.42 2.63 -25.66
N ASP A 133 -1.65 1.55 -25.50
CA ASP A 133 -1.94 0.51 -24.50
C ASP A 133 -1.71 1.04 -23.08
N GLU A 134 -0.74 1.93 -22.90
CA GLU A 134 -0.49 2.61 -21.63
C GLU A 134 -1.63 3.55 -21.26
N LEU A 135 -2.10 4.38 -22.20
CA LEU A 135 -3.26 5.24 -21.99
C LEU A 135 -4.50 4.45 -21.62
N GLN A 136 -4.78 3.35 -22.34
CA GLN A 136 -5.96 2.52 -22.07
C GLN A 136 -5.86 1.82 -20.71
N THR A 137 -4.68 1.31 -20.35
CA THR A 137 -4.44 0.72 -19.04
C THR A 137 -4.58 1.77 -17.93
N GLY A 138 -4.04 2.98 -18.12
CA GLY A 138 -4.18 4.09 -17.18
C GLY A 138 -5.63 4.53 -16.99
N VAL A 139 -6.44 4.54 -18.07
CA VAL A 139 -7.88 4.81 -17.97
C VAL A 139 -8.61 3.70 -17.21
N LEU A 140 -8.33 2.42 -17.49
CA LEU A 140 -8.95 1.30 -16.80
C LEU A 140 -8.55 1.24 -15.31
N GLN A 141 -7.29 1.48 -15.00
CA GLN A 141 -6.79 1.59 -13.63
C GLN A 141 -7.42 2.79 -12.91
N GLY A 142 -7.53 3.94 -13.58
CA GLY A 142 -8.19 5.12 -13.06
C GLY A 142 -9.68 4.87 -12.76
N GLN A 143 -10.39 4.16 -13.65
CA GLN A 143 -11.78 3.77 -13.43
C GLN A 143 -11.92 2.78 -12.28
N ALA A 144 -11.06 1.76 -12.20
CA ALA A 144 -11.06 0.79 -11.09
C ALA A 144 -10.75 1.47 -9.75
N GLN A 145 -9.78 2.40 -9.73
CA GLN A 145 -9.42 3.16 -8.55
C GLN A 145 -10.56 4.11 -8.13
N GLN A 146 -11.22 4.78 -9.08
CA GLN A 146 -12.40 5.60 -8.80
C GLN A 146 -13.56 4.77 -8.26
N ALA A 147 -13.81 3.59 -8.83
CA ALA A 147 -14.85 2.67 -8.36
C ALA A 147 -14.56 2.20 -6.93
N ALA A 148 -13.32 1.81 -6.62
CA ALA A 148 -12.90 1.42 -5.28
C ALA A 148 -13.02 2.57 -4.26
N LEU A 149 -12.68 3.80 -4.66
CA LEU A 149 -12.80 4.99 -3.81
C LEU A 149 -14.26 5.40 -3.56
N ALA A 150 -15.14 5.21 -4.55
CA ALA A 150 -16.57 5.44 -4.41
C ALA A 150 -17.21 4.38 -3.48
N ASP A 151 -16.88 3.11 -3.70
CA ASP A 151 -17.34 1.99 -2.89
C ASP A 151 -16.92 2.15 -1.42
N GLN A 152 -15.67 2.56 -1.15
CA GLN A 152 -15.20 2.82 0.21
C GLN A 152 -15.97 3.96 0.91
N SER A 153 -16.29 5.04 0.20
CA SER A 153 -17.09 6.14 0.77
C SER A 153 -18.49 5.65 1.16
N VAL A 154 -19.13 4.87 0.29
CA VAL A 154 -20.44 4.26 0.55
C VAL A 154 -20.36 3.35 1.78
N GLN A 155 -19.40 2.44 1.83
CA GLN A 155 -19.25 1.51 2.96
C GLN A 155 -19.04 2.22 4.30
N VAL A 156 -18.20 3.26 4.35
CA VAL A 156 -17.99 4.07 5.56
C VAL A 156 -19.27 4.79 5.98
N THR A 157 -19.99 5.39 5.02
CA THR A 157 -21.24 6.10 5.33
C THR A 157 -22.35 5.16 5.79
N ASP A 158 -22.45 3.96 5.22
CA ASP A 158 -23.40 2.95 5.65
C ASP A 158 -23.04 2.37 7.03
N ALA A 159 -21.76 2.14 7.30
CA ALA A 159 -21.29 1.75 8.62
C ALA A 159 -21.62 2.80 9.69
N LEU A 160 -21.43 4.08 9.39
CA LEU A 160 -21.83 5.19 10.26
C LEU A 160 -23.35 5.25 10.50
N ARG A 161 -24.18 4.95 9.48
CA ARG A 161 -25.65 4.88 9.62
C ARG A 161 -26.10 3.70 10.46
N ARG A 162 -25.45 2.53 10.33
CA ARG A 162 -25.72 1.35 11.16
C ARG A 162 -25.35 1.61 12.62
N ALA A 163 -24.16 2.16 12.85
CA ALA A 163 -23.73 2.54 14.19
C ALA A 163 -24.67 3.57 14.85
N ALA A 164 -25.17 4.55 14.09
CA ALA A 164 -26.15 5.52 14.60
C ALA A 164 -27.50 4.88 14.99
N ARG A 165 -27.85 3.71 14.42
CA ARG A 165 -29.04 2.92 14.79
C ARG A 165 -28.80 2.00 16.00
N GLY A 166 -27.59 2.00 16.56
CA GLY A 166 -27.23 1.09 17.66
C GLY A 166 -26.98 -0.34 17.21
N GLU A 167 -26.83 -0.58 15.90
CA GLU A 167 -26.38 -1.87 15.38
C GLU A 167 -24.88 -2.00 15.67
N SER A 168 -24.55 -2.76 16.71
CA SER A 168 -23.17 -3.12 17.05
C SER A 168 -22.56 -3.84 15.85
N GLY A 169 -21.46 -3.30 15.30
CA GLY A 169 -20.66 -4.06 14.35
C GLY A 169 -20.13 -5.33 15.03
N GLU A 170 -20.16 -6.46 14.32
CA GLU A 170 -19.45 -7.67 14.73
C GLU A 170 -17.97 -7.32 14.98
N ASP A 171 -17.32 -8.04 15.91
CA ASP A 171 -15.90 -7.85 16.15
C ASP A 171 -15.15 -8.04 14.83
N ALA A 172 -14.44 -6.98 14.40
CA ALA A 172 -13.75 -6.94 13.12
C ALA A 172 -12.71 -8.06 12.96
N GLY A 173 -12.28 -8.68 14.08
CA GLY A 173 -11.35 -9.80 14.06
C GLY A 173 -10.05 -9.44 13.32
N GLU A 174 -9.61 -10.32 12.42
CA GLU A 174 -8.44 -10.09 11.55
C GLU A 174 -8.81 -9.57 10.15
N ASP A 175 -10.10 -9.27 9.89
CA ASP A 175 -10.48 -8.65 8.62
C ASP A 175 -10.05 -7.18 8.60
N LEU A 176 -9.03 -6.88 7.78
CA LEU A 176 -8.51 -5.54 7.59
C LEU A 176 -9.61 -4.54 7.23
N ARG A 177 -10.50 -4.88 6.28
CA ARG A 177 -11.53 -3.94 5.84
C ARG A 177 -12.53 -3.67 6.95
N ALA A 178 -12.94 -4.70 7.70
CA ALA A 178 -13.82 -4.53 8.85
C ALA A 178 -13.17 -3.66 9.95
N ALA A 179 -11.87 -3.85 10.21
CA ALA A 179 -11.13 -3.08 11.21
C ALA A 179 -10.96 -1.61 10.81
N GLU A 180 -10.65 -1.34 9.54
CA GLU A 180 -10.59 0.02 8.98
C GLU A 180 -11.94 0.72 9.06
N LEU A 181 -13.04 0.02 8.74
CA LEU A 181 -14.40 0.56 8.85
C LEU A 181 -14.80 0.84 10.30
N ALA A 182 -14.48 -0.05 11.23
CA ALA A 182 -14.72 0.15 12.66
C ALA A 182 -13.95 1.38 13.19
N ALA A 183 -12.68 1.52 12.82
CA ALA A 183 -11.87 2.70 13.17
C ALA A 183 -12.39 3.99 12.51
N ALA A 184 -12.88 3.91 11.27
CA ALA A 184 -13.48 5.06 10.58
C ALA A 184 -14.76 5.53 11.28
N VAL A 185 -15.59 4.58 11.71
CA VAL A 185 -16.80 4.86 12.50
C VAL A 185 -16.42 5.53 13.81
N GLU A 186 -15.47 4.96 14.57
CA GLU A 186 -14.98 5.53 15.84
C GLU A 186 -14.48 6.97 15.69
N LEU A 187 -13.66 7.25 14.67
CA LEU A 187 -13.08 8.58 14.43
C LEU A 187 -14.08 9.62 13.92
N LEU A 188 -15.10 9.19 13.17
CA LEU A 188 -16.08 10.08 12.53
C LEU A 188 -17.40 10.16 13.28
N GLN A 189 -17.57 9.40 14.36
CA GLN A 189 -18.71 9.51 15.25
C GLN A 189 -18.76 10.88 15.94
N GLY A 190 -19.98 11.28 16.35
CA GLY A 190 -20.22 12.49 17.11
C GLY A 190 -20.64 13.73 16.28
N PRO A 191 -21.18 14.75 16.97
CA PRO A 191 -21.75 15.93 16.32
C PRO A 191 -20.70 16.82 15.63
N ARG A 192 -19.48 16.90 16.18
CA ARG A 192 -18.40 17.72 15.64
C ARG A 192 -17.90 17.25 14.27
N ASN A 193 -18.09 15.97 13.96
CA ASN A 193 -17.69 15.34 12.70
C ASN A 193 -18.82 15.32 11.66
N ALA A 194 -20.00 15.87 11.96
CA ALA A 194 -21.12 15.98 11.00
C ALA A 194 -20.74 16.61 9.65
N PRO A 195 -20.00 17.75 9.58
CA PRO A 195 -19.63 18.33 8.29
C PRO A 195 -18.68 17.42 7.50
N LEU A 196 -17.76 16.74 8.18
CA LEU A 196 -16.84 15.78 7.54
C LEU A 196 -17.60 14.58 6.97
N ARG A 197 -18.57 14.03 7.72
CA ARG A 197 -19.44 12.96 7.24
C ARG A 197 -20.23 13.37 6.00
N PHE A 198 -20.72 14.60 5.96
CA PHE A 198 -21.43 15.13 4.78
C PHE A 198 -20.52 15.22 3.56
N LEU A 199 -19.29 15.74 3.73
CA LEU A 199 -18.29 15.80 2.66
C LEU A 199 -17.94 14.41 2.14
N LEU A 200 -17.78 13.43 3.03
CA LEU A 200 -17.49 12.05 2.65
C LEU A 200 -18.64 11.39 1.90
N ALA A 201 -19.89 11.63 2.31
CA ALA A 201 -21.08 11.11 1.62
C ALA A 201 -21.26 11.67 0.20
N HIS A 202 -20.79 12.89 -0.05
CA HIS A 202 -20.85 13.54 -1.35
C HIS A 202 -19.45 13.82 -1.90
N ARG A 203 -18.50 12.89 -1.70
CA ARG A 203 -17.08 13.09 -1.97
C ARG A 203 -16.81 13.74 -3.32
N VAL A 204 -17.30 13.13 -4.41
CA VAL A 204 -17.09 13.67 -5.77
C VAL A 204 -17.65 15.09 -5.91
N GLY A 205 -18.87 15.33 -5.42
CA GLY A 205 -19.49 16.66 -5.42
C GLY A 205 -18.71 17.68 -4.59
N ALA A 206 -18.17 17.28 -3.44
CA ALA A 206 -17.34 18.12 -2.59
C ALA A 206 -16.03 18.52 -3.29
N TYR A 207 -15.34 17.59 -3.95
CA TYR A 207 -14.13 17.89 -4.74
C TYR A 207 -14.43 18.88 -5.87
N VAL A 208 -15.48 18.64 -6.66
CA VAL A 208 -15.87 19.51 -7.77
C VAL A 208 -16.26 20.91 -7.26
N LEU A 209 -17.08 20.99 -6.22
CA LEU A 209 -17.53 22.25 -5.65
C LEU A 209 -16.34 23.04 -5.08
N THR A 210 -15.47 22.41 -4.31
CA THR A 210 -14.26 23.03 -3.76
C THR A 210 -13.34 23.53 -4.87
N PHE A 211 -13.15 22.76 -5.93
CA PHE A 211 -12.36 23.17 -7.08
C PHE A 211 -12.95 24.43 -7.74
N VAL A 212 -14.25 24.43 -8.04
CA VAL A 212 -14.94 25.58 -8.65
C VAL A 212 -14.89 26.82 -7.76
N LEU A 213 -15.14 26.67 -6.46
CA LEU A 213 -15.07 27.78 -5.49
C LEU A 213 -13.65 28.34 -5.36
N SER A 214 -12.64 27.49 -5.33
CA SER A 214 -11.24 27.91 -5.22
C SER A 214 -10.80 28.74 -6.43
N LEU A 215 -11.06 28.26 -7.65
CA LEU A 215 -10.76 28.99 -8.87
C LEU A 215 -11.60 30.26 -9.01
N GLY A 216 -12.89 30.19 -8.67
CA GLY A 216 -13.79 31.32 -8.72
C GLY A 216 -13.35 32.45 -7.80
N LEU A 217 -12.99 32.16 -6.54
CA LEU A 217 -12.51 33.16 -5.59
C LEU A 217 -11.18 33.77 -6.04
N ASN A 218 -10.23 32.94 -6.50
CA ASN A 218 -8.93 33.43 -6.97
C ASN A 218 -9.10 34.35 -8.19
N LYS A 219 -9.94 33.96 -9.15
CA LYS A 219 -10.27 34.79 -10.33
C LYS A 219 -10.97 36.09 -9.93
N ALA A 220 -11.94 36.04 -9.01
CA ALA A 220 -12.67 37.22 -8.56
C ALA A 220 -11.74 38.25 -7.87
N LEU A 221 -10.79 37.77 -7.05
CA LEU A 221 -9.82 38.62 -6.36
C LEU A 221 -8.78 39.25 -7.31
N VAL A 222 -8.42 38.56 -8.39
CA VAL A 222 -7.55 39.12 -9.43
C VAL A 222 -8.30 40.12 -10.29
N LEU A 223 -9.52 39.79 -10.71
CA LEU A 223 -10.34 40.66 -11.56
C LEU A 223 -10.81 41.93 -10.85
N SER A 224 -10.92 41.92 -9.52
CA SER A 224 -11.24 43.13 -8.75
C SER A 224 -10.08 44.13 -8.67
N GLY A 225 -8.89 43.75 -9.13
CA GLY A 225 -7.67 44.56 -9.02
C GLY A 225 -7.13 44.67 -7.59
N ALA A 226 -7.68 43.90 -6.64
CA ALA A 226 -7.23 43.89 -5.26
C ALA A 226 -5.87 43.20 -5.10
N LEU A 227 -5.58 42.22 -5.96
CA LEU A 227 -4.34 41.44 -5.96
C LEU A 227 -3.95 41.07 -7.40
N ASP A 228 -2.67 41.12 -7.73
CA ASP A 228 -2.16 40.62 -9.03
C ASP A 228 -2.15 39.07 -9.09
N PHE A 229 -2.17 38.43 -7.92
CA PHE A 229 -2.19 36.97 -7.76
C PHE A 229 -2.90 36.58 -6.47
N SER A 230 -3.70 35.51 -6.49
CA SER A 230 -4.45 35.03 -5.32
C SER A 230 -4.40 33.52 -5.18
N LEU A 231 -4.11 33.08 -3.95
CA LEU A 231 -4.16 31.68 -3.51
C LEU A 231 -5.21 31.45 -2.41
N TRP A 232 -6.02 32.44 -2.08
CA TRP A 232 -7.00 32.35 -0.98
C TRP A 232 -8.04 31.25 -1.19
N GLY A 233 -8.36 30.93 -2.45
CA GLY A 233 -9.22 29.81 -2.82
C GLY A 233 -8.71 28.45 -2.35
N TRP A 234 -7.41 28.30 -2.10
CA TRP A 234 -6.85 27.04 -1.59
C TRP A 234 -7.32 26.71 -0.17
N LEU A 235 -7.79 27.69 0.62
CA LEU A 235 -8.34 27.44 1.94
C LEU A 235 -9.60 26.55 1.91
N PHE A 236 -10.36 26.56 0.80
CA PHE A 236 -11.52 25.67 0.64
C PHE A 236 -11.15 24.18 0.62
N TRP A 237 -9.88 23.84 0.38
CA TRP A 237 -9.41 22.45 0.43
C TRP A 237 -9.23 21.92 1.86
N VAL A 238 -9.09 22.79 2.87
CA VAL A 238 -8.82 22.37 4.25
C VAL A 238 -9.84 21.35 4.78
N PRO A 239 -11.17 21.55 4.65
CA PRO A 239 -12.15 20.58 5.15
C PRO A 239 -12.13 19.24 4.38
N VAL A 240 -11.86 19.28 3.07
CA VAL A 240 -11.76 18.07 2.24
C VAL A 240 -10.53 17.26 2.64
N LEU A 241 -9.38 17.93 2.77
CA LEU A 241 -8.14 17.30 3.21
C LEU A 241 -8.24 16.77 4.64
N ALA A 242 -8.96 17.46 5.53
CA ALA A 242 -9.21 16.98 6.89
C ALA A 242 -10.05 15.69 6.90
N ALA A 243 -11.08 15.60 6.05
CA ALA A 243 -11.88 14.39 5.90
C ALA A 243 -11.05 13.20 5.39
N GLU A 244 -10.20 13.43 4.39
CA GLU A 244 -9.28 12.44 3.85
C GLU A 244 -8.20 12.03 4.86
N ALA A 245 -7.68 12.97 5.64
CA ALA A 245 -6.72 12.69 6.70
C ALA A 245 -7.34 11.79 7.78
N LYS A 246 -8.62 11.99 8.12
CA LYS A 246 -9.35 11.12 9.05
C LYS A 246 -9.55 9.71 8.52
N LEU A 247 -9.83 9.56 7.22
CA LEU A 247 -9.89 8.22 6.61
C LEU A 247 -8.52 7.54 6.58
N ARG A 248 -7.45 8.27 6.24
CA ARG A 248 -6.08 7.73 6.32
C ARG A 248 -5.71 7.31 7.74
N GLN A 249 -6.09 8.12 8.73
CA GLN A 249 -5.90 7.79 10.15
C GLN A 249 -6.69 6.53 10.53
N ALA A 250 -7.94 6.40 10.08
CA ALA A 250 -8.76 5.21 10.32
C ALA A 250 -8.13 3.95 9.73
N ARG A 251 -7.58 4.04 8.51
CA ARG A 251 -6.89 2.90 7.88
C ARG A 251 -5.68 2.46 8.69
N ARG A 252 -4.82 3.41 9.09
CA ARG A 252 -3.66 3.13 9.94
C ARG A 252 -4.05 2.46 11.25
N LEU A 253 -5.07 2.99 11.94
CA LEU A 253 -5.56 2.38 13.19
C LEU A 253 -6.15 0.98 12.98
N GLY A 254 -6.92 0.77 11.91
CA GLY A 254 -7.47 -0.54 11.55
C GLY A 254 -6.36 -1.56 11.28
N GLN A 255 -5.37 -1.16 10.48
CA GLN A 255 -4.19 -1.94 10.17
C GLN A 255 -3.37 -2.27 11.43
N GLU A 256 -3.07 -1.30 12.28
CA GLU A 256 -2.36 -1.51 13.56
C GLU A 256 -3.07 -2.55 14.44
N ARG A 257 -4.40 -2.47 14.55
CA ARG A 257 -5.20 -3.42 15.33
C ARG A 257 -5.13 -4.84 14.77
N VAL A 258 -5.21 -4.98 13.45
CA VAL A 258 -5.14 -6.30 12.78
C VAL A 258 -3.74 -6.89 12.88
N VAL A 259 -2.70 -6.09 12.67
CA VAL A 259 -1.31 -6.50 12.89
C VAL A 259 -1.11 -6.99 14.31
N ALA A 260 -1.56 -6.23 15.32
CA ALA A 260 -1.46 -6.63 16.72
C ALA A 260 -2.19 -7.95 17.03
N ARG A 261 -3.37 -8.17 16.43
CA ARG A 261 -4.11 -9.43 16.59
C ARG A 261 -3.41 -10.61 15.95
N ILE A 262 -2.87 -10.44 14.74
CA ILE A 262 -2.10 -11.48 14.05
C ILE A 262 -0.84 -11.83 14.86
N GLN A 263 -0.14 -10.82 15.39
CA GLN A 263 1.02 -11.02 16.27
C GLN A 263 0.62 -11.81 17.52
N ALA A 264 -0.43 -11.39 18.22
CA ALA A 264 -0.92 -12.08 19.42
C ALA A 264 -1.31 -13.54 19.13
N ARG A 265 -1.98 -13.82 18.00
CA ARG A 265 -2.30 -15.18 17.58
C ARG A 265 -1.05 -16.04 17.41
N HIS A 266 -0.01 -15.51 16.76
CA HIS A 266 1.22 -16.25 16.54
C HIS A 266 2.01 -16.44 17.85
N ASP A 267 2.02 -15.45 18.73
CA ASP A 267 2.63 -15.57 20.06
C ASP A 267 1.90 -16.63 20.93
N ASP A 268 0.57 -16.70 20.86
CA ASP A 268 -0.23 -17.75 21.53
C ASP A 268 0.08 -19.15 20.97
N LEU A 269 0.28 -19.27 19.66
CA LEU A 269 0.67 -20.53 19.03
C LEU A 269 2.07 -20.98 19.45
N ASP A 270 3.00 -20.04 19.65
CA ASP A 270 4.36 -20.32 20.08
C ASP A 270 4.43 -20.77 21.54
N THR A 271 3.60 -20.19 22.41
CA THR A 271 3.53 -20.58 23.83
C THR A 271 2.81 -21.92 24.07
N ALA A 272 2.00 -22.39 23.11
CA ALA A 272 1.28 -23.65 23.19
C ALA A 272 2.09 -24.88 22.73
N THR A 273 3.25 -24.67 22.11
CA THR A 273 4.18 -25.72 21.62
C THR A 273 5.42 -25.87 22.49
#